data_AF-A0A0F9XQW2-F1
#
_entry.id   AF-A0A0F9XQW2-F1
#
_cell.length_a   1.000
_cell.length_b   1.000
_cell.length_c   1.000
_cell.angle_alpha   90.00
_cell.angle_beta   90.00
_cell.angle_gamma   90.00
#
_symmetry.space_group_name_H-M   'P 1'
#
loop_
_entity.id
_entity.type
_entity.pdbx_description
1 polymer ?
#
loop_
_entity_poly.entity_id
_entity_poly.type
_entity_poly.pdbx_seq_one_letter_code
_entity_poly.pdbx_strand_id
1 'polypeptide(L)'
;MAQPTPRSYCSILLPEKSRASSPSGLFSFIHHLIKSEAQNEDFEAMASRAFFDPVVALRAAPLLTSTCSLWFAWDQHFFLHLFNKPEIRSKSNELLPTYFGYFFRGGVTRVLVLLSLTVSSTLATCLVNHDSHWANGSLRWYTAGMVLAASHLAFVPAIAPKVQAVIEDTSKGQSIKDLDSWLTIHAWRGLTVDLAAWGCFVVATVRNIQSS
;
A
#
# COMPACT_ATOMS: atom_id res chain seq x y z
N MET A 1 13.89 -59.03 -63.71
CA MET A 1 13.37 -58.30 -64.88
C MET A 1 12.94 -56.92 -64.41
N ALA A 2 13.35 -55.78 -64.94
CA ALA A 2 14.44 -55.33 -65.81
C ALA A 2 14.51 -53.80 -65.58
N GLN A 3 15.71 -53.23 -65.53
CA GLN A 3 15.93 -51.78 -65.58
C GLN A 3 15.50 -51.19 -66.95
N PRO A 4 15.31 -49.87 -67.07
CA PRO A 4 16.43 -49.03 -67.56
C PRO A 4 16.54 -47.62 -66.93
N THR A 5 17.78 -47.16 -66.84
CA THR A 5 18.27 -45.75 -66.75
C THR A 5 18.56 -45.23 -68.19
N PRO A 6 19.30 -44.12 -68.49
CA PRO A 6 19.55 -42.79 -67.87
C PRO A 6 19.45 -41.61 -68.91
N ARG A 7 19.79 -40.37 -68.50
CA ARG A 7 20.38 -39.20 -69.24
C ARG A 7 19.68 -37.87 -68.88
N SER A 8 20.29 -36.68 -68.78
CA SER A 8 21.68 -36.20 -68.95
C SER A 8 21.78 -34.71 -68.57
N TYR A 9 22.95 -34.33 -68.02
CA TYR A 9 23.75 -33.09 -68.21
C TYR A 9 23.30 -31.67 -67.82
N CYS A 10 24.22 -31.02 -67.06
CA CYS A 10 24.74 -29.63 -67.17
C CYS A 10 23.79 -28.45 -66.83
N SER A 11 24.19 -27.33 -66.20
CA SER A 11 25.50 -26.67 -66.05
C SER A 11 25.51 -25.70 -64.85
N ILE A 12 26.73 -25.46 -64.38
CA ILE A 12 27.24 -24.38 -63.54
C ILE A 12 26.78 -22.98 -64.02
N LEU A 13 26.45 -22.06 -63.10
CA LEU A 13 26.87 -20.64 -63.16
C LEU A 13 26.69 -19.91 -61.82
N LEU A 14 27.68 -19.06 -61.56
CA LEU A 14 28.04 -18.26 -60.39
C LEU A 14 27.08 -17.08 -60.08
N PRO A 15 27.29 -16.33 -58.97
CA PRO A 15 26.27 -15.45 -58.40
C PRO A 15 26.26 -14.08 -59.08
N GLU A 16 25.08 -13.48 -59.25
CA GLU A 16 25.02 -12.08 -59.64
C GLU A 16 23.83 -11.33 -59.00
N LYS A 17 24.22 -10.15 -58.48
CA LYS A 17 23.44 -8.91 -58.40
C LYS A 17 22.25 -8.85 -57.44
N SER A 18 22.52 -8.19 -56.31
CA SER A 18 21.96 -6.85 -56.04
C SER A 18 20.68 -6.55 -56.82
N ARG A 19 19.53 -6.80 -56.17
CA ARG A 19 18.25 -6.27 -56.62
C ARG A 19 17.77 -5.27 -55.59
N ALA A 20 17.84 -4.01 -56.00
CA ALA A 20 17.36 -2.84 -55.29
C ALA A 20 15.98 -3.10 -54.65
N SER A 21 15.89 -2.78 -53.36
CA SER A 21 14.64 -2.73 -52.61
C SER A 21 13.66 -1.78 -53.30
N SER A 22 12.56 -2.31 -53.83
CA SER A 22 11.41 -1.50 -54.23
C SER A 22 10.94 -0.68 -53.03
N PRO A 23 10.70 0.64 -53.15
CA PRO A 23 10.25 1.48 -52.04
C PRO A 23 8.93 1.00 -51.41
N SER A 24 8.12 0.24 -52.14
CA SER A 24 6.92 -0.42 -51.62
C SER A 24 7.20 -1.53 -50.61
N GLY A 25 8.32 -2.26 -50.76
CA GLY A 25 8.67 -3.37 -49.87
C GLY A 25 9.21 -2.87 -48.52
N LEU A 26 10.03 -1.83 -48.53
CA LEU A 26 10.56 -1.21 -47.32
C LEU A 26 9.43 -0.54 -46.51
N PHE A 27 8.49 0.12 -47.19
CA PHE A 27 7.35 0.75 -46.53
C PHE A 27 6.39 -0.27 -45.90
N SER A 28 6.13 -1.39 -46.60
CA SER A 28 5.33 -2.50 -46.06
C SER A 28 6.00 -3.17 -44.86
N PHE A 29 7.33 -3.34 -44.90
CA PHE A 29 8.10 -3.90 -43.79
C PHE A 29 8.12 -2.98 -42.57
N ILE A 30 8.33 -1.67 -42.75
CA ILE A 30 8.28 -0.69 -41.67
C ILE A 30 6.87 -0.62 -41.05
N HIS A 31 5.82 -0.64 -41.88
CA HIS A 31 4.45 -0.66 -41.38
C HIS A 31 4.14 -1.95 -40.59
N HIS A 32 4.70 -3.10 -41.00
CA HIS A 32 4.53 -4.34 -40.25
C HIS A 32 5.28 -4.35 -38.92
N LEU A 33 6.50 -3.78 -38.87
CA LEU A 33 7.27 -3.61 -37.65
C LEU A 33 6.58 -2.67 -36.66
N ILE A 34 6.12 -1.50 -37.11
CA ILE A 34 5.37 -0.54 -36.28
C ILE A 34 4.09 -1.19 -35.75
N LYS A 35 3.37 -1.95 -36.59
CA LYS A 35 2.17 -2.67 -36.14
C LYS A 35 2.50 -3.79 -35.14
N SER A 36 3.65 -4.45 -35.29
CA SER A 36 4.08 -5.49 -34.34
C SER A 36 4.55 -4.89 -33.02
N GLU A 37 5.23 -3.74 -33.04
CA GLU A 37 5.63 -3.00 -31.83
C GLU A 37 4.40 -2.47 -31.10
N ALA A 38 3.44 -1.85 -31.82
CA ALA A 38 2.18 -1.40 -31.23
C ALA A 38 1.36 -2.55 -30.62
N GLN A 39 1.29 -3.70 -31.31
CA GLN A 39 0.63 -4.88 -30.74
C GLN A 39 1.37 -5.45 -29.53
N ASN A 40 2.70 -5.33 -29.46
CA ASN A 40 3.48 -5.78 -28.33
C ASN A 40 3.30 -4.85 -27.12
N GLU A 41 3.27 -3.53 -27.34
CA GLU A 41 2.95 -2.55 -26.28
C GLU A 41 1.52 -2.71 -25.76
N ASP A 42 0.53 -2.93 -26.64
CA ASP A 42 -0.85 -3.19 -26.25
C ASP A 42 -0.97 -4.51 -25.48
N PHE A 43 -0.24 -5.55 -25.90
CA PHE A 43 -0.21 -6.84 -25.19
C PHE A 43 0.44 -6.71 -23.81
N GLU A 44 1.55 -5.97 -23.68
CA GLU A 44 2.19 -5.70 -22.39
C GLU A 44 1.33 -4.80 -21.48
N ALA A 45 0.61 -3.83 -22.03
CA ALA A 45 -0.36 -3.01 -21.31
C ALA A 45 -1.59 -3.81 -20.84
N MET A 46 -2.09 -4.73 -21.66
CA MET A 46 -3.16 -5.64 -21.25
C MET A 46 -2.67 -6.70 -20.25
N ALA A 47 -1.45 -7.23 -20.42
CA ALA A 47 -0.84 -8.18 -19.51
C ALA A 47 -0.57 -7.54 -18.14
N SER A 48 -0.05 -6.31 -18.09
CA SER A 48 0.14 -5.57 -16.83
C SER A 48 -1.19 -5.28 -16.12
N ARG A 49 -2.25 -4.93 -16.86
CA ARG A 49 -3.62 -4.83 -16.32
C ARG A 49 -4.21 -6.18 -15.86
N ALA A 50 -3.75 -7.29 -16.41
CA ALA A 50 -4.15 -8.64 -15.98
C ALA A 50 -3.50 -9.05 -14.64
N PHE A 51 -2.39 -8.43 -14.23
CA PHE A 51 -1.70 -8.72 -12.96
C PHE A 51 -1.90 -7.64 -11.88
N PHE A 52 -2.23 -6.40 -12.24
CA PHE A 52 -2.47 -5.32 -11.27
C PHE A 52 -3.40 -4.24 -11.86
N ASP A 53 -4.62 -4.12 -11.32
CA ASP A 53 -5.47 -2.97 -11.62
C ASP A 53 -5.13 -1.82 -10.65
N PRO A 54 -4.51 -0.72 -11.14
CA PRO A 54 -4.10 0.39 -10.28
C PRO A 54 -5.28 1.11 -9.62
N VAL A 55 -6.47 1.08 -10.23
CA VAL A 55 -7.68 1.68 -9.66
C VAL A 55 -8.21 0.83 -8.53
N VAL A 56 -8.22 -0.50 -8.68
CA VAL A 56 -8.58 -1.43 -7.61
C VAL A 56 -7.59 -1.31 -6.45
N ALA A 57 -6.29 -1.25 -6.75
CA ALA A 57 -5.26 -1.06 -5.73
C ALA A 57 -5.45 0.25 -4.96
N LEU A 58 -5.73 1.36 -5.67
CA LEU A 58 -6.02 2.65 -5.05
C LEU A 58 -7.24 2.57 -4.12
N ARG A 59 -8.33 1.93 -4.55
CA ARG A 59 -9.55 1.75 -3.74
C ARG A 59 -9.33 0.89 -2.48
N ALA A 60 -8.41 -0.06 -2.54
CA ALA A 60 -8.06 -0.93 -1.41
C ALA A 60 -7.03 -0.29 -0.47
N ALA A 61 -6.23 0.67 -0.94
CA ALA A 61 -5.14 1.28 -0.18
C ALA A 61 -5.60 1.91 1.17
N PRO A 62 -6.74 2.62 1.28
CA PRO A 62 -7.23 3.12 2.57
C PRO A 62 -7.45 2.02 3.61
N LEU A 63 -8.05 0.90 3.19
CA LEU A 63 -8.30 -0.24 4.07
C LEU A 63 -6.99 -0.90 4.50
N LEU A 64 -6.05 -1.11 3.57
CA LEU A 64 -4.76 -1.74 3.88
C LEU A 64 -3.93 -0.88 4.85
N THR A 65 -3.80 0.42 4.56
CA THR A 65 -3.01 1.34 5.38
C THR A 65 -3.65 1.60 6.75
N SER A 66 -4.98 1.66 6.83
CA SER A 66 -5.71 1.71 8.10
C SER A 66 -5.58 0.41 8.90
N THR A 67 -5.59 -0.76 8.25
CA THR A 67 -5.33 -2.05 8.89
C THR A 67 -3.93 -2.09 9.50
N CYS A 68 -2.91 -1.64 8.76
CA CYS A 68 -1.55 -1.53 9.29
C CYS A 68 -1.46 -0.58 10.49
N SER A 69 -2.20 0.54 10.46
CA SER A 69 -2.27 1.50 11.57
C SER A 69 -2.89 0.88 12.82
N LEU A 70 -4.02 0.18 12.65
CA LEU A 70 -4.73 -0.49 13.74
C LEU A 70 -3.90 -1.64 14.32
N TRP A 71 -3.28 -2.45 13.46
CA TRP A 71 -2.36 -3.51 13.88
C TRP A 71 -1.18 -2.94 14.66
N PHE A 72 -0.57 -1.87 14.17
CA PHE A 72 0.52 -1.22 14.87
C PHE A 72 0.06 -0.70 16.24
N ALA A 73 -1.09 -0.04 16.36
CA ALA A 73 -1.64 0.39 17.64
C ALA A 73 -1.85 -0.78 18.62
N TRP A 74 -2.33 -1.92 18.13
CA TRP A 74 -2.46 -3.13 18.93
C TRP A 74 -1.11 -3.65 19.43
N ASP A 75 -0.11 -3.76 18.55
CA ASP A 75 1.25 -4.15 18.92
C ASP A 75 1.86 -3.20 19.94
N GLN A 76 1.70 -1.89 19.75
CA GLN A 76 2.16 -0.89 20.70
C GLN A 76 1.55 -1.11 22.08
N HIS A 77 0.24 -1.36 22.15
CA HIS A 77 -0.43 -1.66 23.41
C HIS A 77 0.05 -2.97 24.03
N PHE A 78 0.12 -4.05 23.24
CA PHE A 78 0.55 -5.36 23.69
C PHE A 78 1.96 -5.33 24.27
N PHE A 79 2.96 -4.86 23.51
CA PHE A 79 4.36 -4.86 23.95
C PHE A 79 4.60 -3.96 25.14
N LEU A 80 3.99 -2.77 25.17
CA LEU A 80 4.19 -1.84 26.27
C LEU A 80 3.45 -2.28 27.54
N HIS A 81 2.30 -2.92 27.43
CA HIS A 81 1.59 -3.47 28.58
C HIS A 81 2.40 -4.56 29.31
N LEU A 82 3.32 -5.25 28.63
CA LEU A 82 4.20 -6.24 29.28
C LEU A 82 5.07 -5.62 30.37
N PHE A 83 5.50 -4.36 30.24
CA PHE A 83 6.29 -3.67 31.27
C PHE A 83 5.50 -3.47 32.58
N ASN A 84 4.16 -3.55 32.54
CA ASN A 84 3.31 -3.28 33.68
C ASN A 84 3.05 -4.51 34.55
N LYS A 85 3.56 -5.68 34.16
CA LYS A 85 3.38 -6.93 34.91
C LYS A 85 4.00 -6.81 36.31
N PRO A 86 3.28 -7.15 37.38
CA PRO A 86 3.73 -6.95 38.76
C PRO A 86 5.13 -7.49 39.05
N GLU A 87 5.48 -8.61 38.41
CA GLU A 87 6.72 -9.36 38.61
C GLU A 87 7.96 -8.63 38.10
N ILE A 88 7.79 -7.80 37.06
CA ILE A 88 8.91 -7.08 36.43
C ILE A 88 8.84 -5.56 36.61
N ARG A 89 7.73 -5.03 37.13
CA ARG A 89 7.43 -3.59 37.23
C ARG A 89 8.56 -2.77 37.83
N SER A 90 9.22 -3.27 38.88
CA SER A 90 10.36 -2.58 39.50
C SER A 90 11.55 -2.42 38.56
N LYS A 91 11.89 -3.47 37.79
CA LYS A 91 12.97 -3.44 36.79
C LYS A 91 12.56 -2.61 35.58
N SER A 92 11.28 -2.69 35.21
CA SER A 92 10.72 -1.92 34.11
C SER A 92 10.78 -0.42 34.36
N ASN A 93 10.56 0.07 35.58
CA ASN A 93 10.68 1.51 35.90
C ASN A 93 12.05 2.10 35.54
N GLU A 94 13.13 1.31 35.70
CA GLU A 94 14.51 1.73 35.38
C GLU A 94 14.76 1.73 33.87
N LEU A 95 14.30 0.70 33.16
CA LEU A 95 14.53 0.53 31.73
C LEU A 95 13.61 1.40 30.85
N LEU A 96 12.40 1.66 31.33
CA LEU A 96 11.31 2.20 30.52
C LEU A 96 11.63 3.57 29.90
N PRO A 97 12.19 4.57 30.60
CA PRO A 97 12.42 5.90 30.02
C PRO A 97 13.28 5.82 28.74
N THR A 98 14.36 5.05 28.79
CA THR A 98 15.26 4.84 27.65
C THR A 98 14.59 4.02 26.54
N TYR A 99 13.97 2.89 26.89
CA TYR A 99 13.27 2.05 25.91
C TYR A 99 12.17 2.82 25.18
N PHE A 100 11.33 3.53 25.95
CA PHE A 100 10.20 4.29 25.43
C PHE A 100 10.66 5.45 24.57
N GLY A 101 11.77 6.12 24.89
CA GLY A 101 12.37 7.15 24.04
C GLY A 101 12.73 6.63 22.63
N TYR A 102 13.40 5.48 22.53
CA TYR A 102 13.73 4.86 21.23
C TYR A 102 12.48 4.37 20.50
N PHE A 103 11.60 3.68 21.23
CA PHE A 103 10.35 3.16 20.68
C PHE A 103 9.46 4.28 20.13
N PHE A 104 9.28 5.36 20.89
CA PHE A 104 8.36 6.45 20.53
C PHE A 104 8.86 7.22 19.31
N ARG A 105 10.18 7.48 19.21
CA ARG A 105 10.76 8.13 18.03
C ARG A 105 10.48 7.36 16.75
N GLY A 106 10.71 6.04 16.75
CA GLY A 106 10.39 5.18 15.60
C GLY A 106 8.88 5.03 15.38
N GLY A 107 8.11 4.97 16.48
CA GLY A 107 6.66 4.83 16.45
C GLY A 107 5.95 6.02 15.82
N VAL A 108 6.34 7.25 16.16
CA VAL A 108 5.77 8.49 15.57
C VAL A 108 5.99 8.51 14.07
N THR A 109 7.19 8.17 13.58
CA THR A 109 7.46 8.11 12.14
C THR A 109 6.52 7.14 11.43
N ARG A 110 6.32 5.93 11.98
CA ARG A 110 5.41 4.93 11.39
C ARG A 110 3.97 5.41 11.38
N VAL A 111 3.49 5.99 12.49
CA VAL A 111 2.13 6.53 12.60
C VAL A 111 1.90 7.63 11.56
N LEU A 112 2.83 8.60 11.44
CA LEU A 112 2.69 9.69 10.49
C LEU A 112 2.69 9.18 9.05
N VAL A 113 3.58 8.25 8.70
CA VAL A 113 3.60 7.64 7.35
C VAL A 113 2.29 6.93 7.04
N LEU A 114 1.83 6.05 7.93
CA LEU A 114 0.60 5.28 7.70
C LEU A 114 -0.64 6.18 7.66
N LEU A 115 -0.71 7.20 8.52
CA LEU A 115 -1.80 8.16 8.52
C LEU A 115 -1.80 9.00 7.23
N SER A 116 -0.63 9.51 6.80
CA SER A 116 -0.50 10.24 5.54
C SER A 116 -0.90 9.38 4.35
N LEU A 117 -0.48 8.11 4.29
CA LEU A 117 -0.89 7.17 3.25
C LEU A 117 -2.39 6.93 3.27
N THR A 118 -2.98 6.72 4.44
CA THR A 118 -4.44 6.50 4.59
C THR A 118 -5.22 7.71 4.08
N VAL A 119 -4.88 8.91 4.53
CA VAL A 119 -5.58 10.15 4.16
C VAL A 119 -5.39 10.48 2.68
N SER A 120 -4.15 10.43 2.18
CA SER A 120 -3.86 10.76 0.77
C SER A 120 -4.47 9.75 -0.21
N SER A 121 -4.37 8.45 0.07
CA SER A 121 -4.99 7.42 -0.77
C SER A 121 -6.52 7.49 -0.73
N THR A 122 -7.12 7.83 0.42
CA THR A 122 -8.57 8.03 0.50
C THR A 122 -9.00 9.25 -0.30
N LEU A 123 -8.29 10.37 -0.17
CA LEU A 123 -8.59 11.58 -0.95
C LEU A 123 -8.48 11.29 -2.45
N ALA A 124 -7.41 10.64 -2.88
CA ALA A 124 -7.24 10.23 -4.27
C ALA A 124 -8.37 9.29 -4.73
N THR A 125 -8.78 8.32 -3.91
CA THR A 125 -9.92 7.43 -4.22
C THR A 125 -11.22 8.21 -4.36
N CYS A 126 -11.51 9.16 -3.47
CA CYS A 126 -12.72 9.98 -3.55
C CYS A 126 -12.77 10.84 -4.82
N LEU A 127 -11.61 11.29 -5.31
CA LEU A 127 -11.50 12.12 -6.52
C LEU A 127 -11.54 11.26 -7.80
N VAL A 128 -10.83 10.12 -7.79
CA VAL A 128 -10.74 9.21 -8.94
C VAL A 128 -11.95 8.27 -8.94
N ASN A 129 -12.88 8.48 -9.87
CA ASN A 129 -14.19 7.82 -9.95
C ASN A 129 -15.21 8.30 -8.91
N HIS A 130 -15.18 9.59 -8.58
CA HIS A 130 -16.16 10.23 -7.70
C HIS A 130 -17.61 9.79 -7.98
N ASP A 131 -18.06 9.82 -9.23
CA ASP A 131 -19.44 9.50 -9.61
C ASP A 131 -19.79 8.03 -9.36
N SER A 132 -18.83 7.12 -9.54
CA SER A 132 -19.00 5.70 -9.20
C SER A 132 -19.18 5.50 -7.69
N HIS A 133 -18.33 6.16 -6.89
CA HIS A 133 -18.41 6.13 -5.43
C HIS A 133 -19.66 6.80 -4.87
N TRP A 134 -20.16 7.84 -5.55
CA TRP A 134 -21.43 8.47 -5.24
C TRP A 134 -22.59 7.50 -5.52
N ALA A 135 -22.62 6.91 -6.72
CA ALA A 135 -23.68 6.00 -7.15
C ALA A 135 -23.80 4.73 -6.29
N ASN A 136 -22.68 4.09 -5.91
CA ASN A 136 -22.68 2.91 -5.05
C ASN A 136 -22.72 3.25 -3.54
N GLY A 137 -22.71 4.55 -3.20
CA GLY A 137 -22.76 5.07 -1.84
C GLY A 137 -21.51 4.82 -1.00
N SER A 138 -20.38 4.39 -1.59
CA SER A 138 -19.11 4.20 -0.88
C SER A 138 -18.44 5.52 -0.52
N LEU A 139 -18.73 6.62 -1.22
CA LEU A 139 -18.10 7.93 -0.99
C LEU A 139 -18.23 8.38 0.47
N ARG A 140 -19.45 8.28 1.04
CA ARG A 140 -19.71 8.68 2.44
C ARG A 140 -18.84 7.90 3.44
N TRP A 141 -18.57 6.63 3.15
CA TRP A 141 -17.80 5.74 4.00
C TRP A 141 -16.31 6.05 3.91
N TYR A 142 -15.78 6.31 2.70
CA TYR A 142 -14.42 6.81 2.53
C TYR A 142 -14.22 8.15 3.24
N THR A 143 -15.13 9.11 3.08
CA THR A 143 -15.03 10.42 3.73
C THR A 143 -15.10 10.30 5.25
N ALA A 144 -16.04 9.52 5.79
CA ALA A 144 -16.15 9.28 7.23
C ALA A 144 -14.89 8.61 7.79
N GLY A 145 -14.38 7.57 7.11
CA GLY A 145 -13.14 6.88 7.48
C GLY A 145 -11.93 7.82 7.49
N MET A 146 -11.82 8.70 6.48
CA MET A 146 -10.75 9.70 6.40
C MET A 146 -10.80 10.71 7.57
N VAL A 147 -11.98 11.22 7.89
CA VAL A 147 -12.17 12.16 9.02
C VAL A 147 -11.83 11.49 10.35
N LEU A 148 -12.28 10.25 10.56
CA LEU A 148 -11.96 9.47 11.75
C LEU A 148 -10.45 9.18 11.84
N ALA A 149 -9.82 8.76 10.75
CA ALA A 149 -8.37 8.53 10.71
C ALA A 149 -7.60 9.82 11.03
N ALA A 150 -7.97 10.96 10.43
CA ALA A 150 -7.34 12.25 10.74
C ALA A 150 -7.56 12.66 12.22
N SER A 151 -8.70 12.31 12.80
CA SER A 151 -9.04 12.57 14.21
C SER A 151 -8.13 11.83 15.19
N HIS A 152 -7.32 10.85 14.74
CA HIS A 152 -6.21 10.30 15.51
C HIS A 152 -5.34 11.41 16.14
N LEU A 153 -5.07 12.48 15.37
CA LEU A 153 -4.23 13.59 15.82
C LEU A 153 -4.88 14.43 16.93
N ALA A 154 -6.20 14.36 17.12
CA ALA A 154 -6.89 15.06 18.20
C ALA A 154 -6.49 14.55 19.60
N PHE A 155 -5.90 13.36 19.69
CA PHE A 155 -5.41 12.79 20.95
C PHE A 155 -4.00 13.27 21.32
N VAL A 156 -3.29 13.98 20.44
CA VAL A 156 -1.91 14.45 20.68
C VAL A 156 -1.80 15.31 21.95
N PRO A 157 -2.69 16.30 22.22
CA PRO A 157 -2.59 17.09 23.44
C PRO A 157 -2.70 16.27 24.74
N ALA A 158 -3.43 15.17 24.71
CA ALA A 158 -3.60 14.28 25.86
C ALA A 158 -2.44 13.26 26.00
N ILE A 159 -1.82 12.89 24.88
CA ILE A 159 -0.73 11.90 24.81
C ILE A 159 0.64 12.54 25.10
N ALA A 160 0.92 13.72 24.54
CA ALA A 160 2.25 14.32 24.56
C ALA A 160 2.83 14.53 25.97
N PRO A 161 2.08 15.06 26.96
CA PRO A 161 2.61 15.22 28.32
C PRO A 161 2.99 13.89 28.98
N LYS A 162 2.26 12.81 28.66
CA LYS A 162 2.50 11.47 29.23
C LYS A 162 3.74 10.84 28.64
N VAL A 163 3.94 11.01 27.32
CA VAL A 163 5.16 10.60 26.63
C VAL A 163 6.37 11.29 27.26
N GLN A 164 6.28 12.61 27.47
CA GLN A 164 7.35 13.37 28.11
C GLN A 164 7.63 12.86 29.53
N ALA A 165 6.57 12.65 30.33
CA ALA A 165 6.71 12.14 31.69
C ALA A 165 7.41 10.76 31.76
N VAL A 166 7.12 9.87 30.80
CA VAL A 166 7.80 8.57 30.70
C VAL A 166 9.28 8.74 30.31
N ILE A 167 9.57 9.54 29.28
CA ILE A 167 10.93 9.71 28.74
C ILE A 167 11.85 10.43 29.72
N GLU A 168 11.33 11.48 30.38
CA GLU A 168 12.08 12.30 31.33
C GLU A 168 12.06 11.73 32.75
N ASP A 169 11.36 10.60 32.97
CA ASP A 169 11.12 9.99 34.28
C ASP A 169 10.67 11.03 35.33
N THR A 170 9.70 11.88 34.97
CA THR A 170 9.21 12.97 35.84
C THR A 170 8.65 12.41 37.17
N SER A 171 8.14 11.17 37.13
CA SER A 171 7.65 10.45 38.32
C SER A 171 8.73 9.80 39.18
N LYS A 172 10.03 10.00 38.87
CA LYS A 172 11.21 9.61 39.67
C LYS A 172 11.22 8.12 40.06
N GLY A 173 11.41 7.24 39.07
CA GLY A 173 11.42 5.79 39.28
C GLY A 173 10.03 5.18 39.37
N GLN A 174 9.00 5.90 38.92
CA GLN A 174 7.61 5.44 38.84
C GLN A 174 7.03 5.65 37.42
N SER A 175 7.88 5.69 36.40
CA SER A 175 7.56 5.89 34.98
C SER A 175 6.48 4.95 34.45
N ILE A 176 6.29 3.77 35.06
CA ILE A 176 5.22 2.84 34.70
C ILE A 176 3.82 3.45 34.95
N LYS A 177 3.64 4.32 35.95
CA LYS A 177 2.35 5.00 36.18
C LYS A 177 1.99 5.92 35.01
N ASP A 178 3.00 6.61 34.46
CA ASP A 178 2.83 7.47 33.30
C ASP A 178 2.55 6.63 32.04
N LEU A 179 3.19 5.46 31.92
CA LEU A 179 2.90 4.49 30.86
C LEU A 179 1.48 3.92 30.96
N ASP A 180 1.01 3.53 32.15
CA ASP A 180 -0.37 3.07 32.39
C ASP A 180 -1.38 4.14 31.91
N SER A 181 -1.10 5.40 32.24
CA SER A 181 -1.94 6.53 31.82
C SER A 181 -1.89 6.74 30.30
N TRP A 182 -0.72 6.60 29.67
CA TRP A 182 -0.55 6.67 28.23
C TRP A 182 -1.30 5.54 27.52
N LEU A 183 -1.16 4.30 28.01
CA LEU A 183 -1.80 3.10 27.45
C LEU A 183 -3.32 3.21 27.47
N THR A 184 -3.88 3.82 28.53
CA THR A 184 -5.31 4.06 28.64
C THR A 184 -5.81 4.96 27.51
N ILE A 185 -5.16 6.11 27.28
CA ILE A 185 -5.54 7.03 26.20
C ILE A 185 -5.29 6.41 24.83
N HIS A 186 -4.17 5.70 24.69
CA HIS A 186 -3.82 4.98 23.47
C HIS A 186 -4.88 3.94 23.09
N ALA A 187 -5.37 3.16 24.07
CA ALA A 187 -6.42 2.17 23.86
C ALA A 187 -7.74 2.85 23.46
N TRP A 188 -8.12 3.95 24.13
CA TRP A 188 -9.31 4.71 23.75
C TRP A 188 -9.22 5.24 22.32
N ARG A 189 -8.10 5.84 21.92
CA ARG A 189 -7.87 6.29 20.54
C ARG A 189 -7.98 5.12 19.55
N GLY A 190 -7.32 4.00 19.86
CA GLY A 190 -7.35 2.78 19.04
C GLY A 190 -8.77 2.22 18.84
N LEU A 191 -9.54 2.09 19.93
CA LEU A 191 -10.88 1.52 19.91
C LEU A 191 -11.95 2.46 19.35
N THR A 192 -11.74 3.77 19.41
CA THR A 192 -12.69 4.76 18.92
C THR A 192 -12.37 5.13 17.47
N VAL A 193 -11.40 6.02 17.26
CA VAL A 193 -11.18 6.64 15.95
C VAL A 193 -10.46 5.70 14.98
N ASP A 194 -9.47 4.92 15.44
CA ASP A 194 -8.70 4.04 14.55
C ASP A 194 -9.56 2.84 14.09
N LEU A 195 -10.25 2.17 15.02
CA LEU A 195 -11.14 1.05 14.71
C LEU A 195 -12.39 1.47 13.93
N ALA A 196 -12.99 2.62 14.25
CA ALA A 196 -14.14 3.13 13.49
C ALA A 196 -13.74 3.55 12.07
N ALA A 197 -12.56 4.17 11.90
CA ALA A 197 -12.03 4.49 10.57
C ALA A 197 -11.84 3.20 9.74
N TRP A 198 -11.19 2.20 10.34
CA TRP A 198 -11.02 0.89 9.71
C TRP A 198 -12.35 0.27 9.29
N GLY A 199 -13.34 0.26 10.18
CA GLY A 199 -14.69 -0.24 9.87
C GLY A 199 -15.35 0.51 8.71
N CYS A 200 -15.19 1.83 8.63
CA CYS A 200 -15.68 2.61 7.50
C CYS A 200 -15.01 2.20 6.18
N PHE A 201 -13.69 1.98 6.19
CA PHE A 201 -12.96 1.52 5.02
C PHE A 201 -13.33 0.11 4.59
N VAL A 202 -13.61 -0.81 5.54
CA VAL A 202 -14.15 -2.14 5.21
C VAL A 202 -15.45 -2.01 4.44
N VAL A 203 -16.40 -1.20 4.94
CA VAL A 203 -17.70 -1.00 4.27
C VAL A 203 -17.51 -0.35 2.90
N ALA A 204 -16.63 0.64 2.78
CA ALA A 204 -16.33 1.30 1.51
C ALA A 204 -15.75 0.31 0.48
N THR A 205 -14.78 -0.52 0.87
CA THR A 205 -14.16 -1.52 -0.02
C THR A 205 -15.16 -2.59 -0.44
N VAL A 206 -15.95 -3.14 0.48
CA VAL A 206 -16.97 -4.15 0.16
C VAL A 206 -18.00 -3.61 -0.84
N ARG A 207 -18.45 -2.36 -0.67
CA ARG A 207 -19.37 -1.71 -1.60
C ARG A 207 -18.79 -1.58 -3.01
N ASN A 208 -17.49 -1.33 -3.13
CA ASN A 208 -16.84 -1.24 -4.43
C ASN A 208 -16.72 -2.62 -5.12
N ILE A 209 -16.44 -3.68 -4.35
CA ILE A 209 -16.40 -5.05 -4.89
C ILE A 209 -17.78 -5.49 -5.39
N GLN A 210 -18.85 -5.16 -4.67
CA GLN A 210 -20.23 -5.54 -5.06
C GLN A 210 -20.76 -4.76 -6.28
N SER A 211 -20.15 -3.63 -6.62
CA SER A 211 -20.55 -2.77 -7.73
C SER A 211 -19.68 -2.92 -8.99
N SER A 212 -18.68 -3.82 -8.95
CA SER A 212 -17.78 -4.13 -10.08
C SER A 212 -18.27 -5.37 -10.81
#